data_AF-A0A3E0PAP7-F1
#
_entry.id   AF-A0A3E0PAP7-F1
#
_cell.length_a   1.000
_cell.length_b   1.000
_cell.length_c   1.000
_cell.angle_alpha   90.00
_cell.angle_beta   90.00
_cell.angle_gamma   90.00
#
_symmetry.space_group_name_H-M   'P 1'
#
loop_
_entity.id
_entity.type
_entity.pdbx_description
1 polymer ?
#
loop_
_entity_poly.entity_id
_entity_poly.type
_entity_poly.pdbx_seq_one_letter_code
_entity_poly.pdbx_strand_id
1 'polypeptide(L)' 'MGIFGKIVLALGILGILLGIAVTGISAILPIATDGRTSWEEAMIGIVPGAAVLVLSFFVAVIGIVVIFIARKNKAQ' A
#
# COMPACT_ATOMS: atom_id res chain seq x y z
N MET A 1 14.93 -17.26 -11.59
CA MET A 1 13.74 -16.38 -11.52
C MET A 1 13.41 -16.34 -10.05
N GLY A 2 14.03 -15.42 -9.31
CA GLY A 2 14.02 -15.52 -7.84
C GLY A 2 12.60 -15.32 -7.34
N ILE A 3 12.03 -16.34 -6.70
CA ILE A 3 10.72 -16.28 -6.04
C ILE A 3 10.59 -15.03 -5.16
N PHE A 4 11.72 -14.59 -4.61
CA PHE A 4 11.92 -13.37 -3.84
C PHE A 4 11.38 -12.10 -4.51
N GLY A 5 11.69 -11.82 -5.78
CA GLY A 5 11.23 -10.59 -6.44
C GLY A 5 9.70 -10.54 -6.60
N LYS A 6 9.08 -11.69 -6.87
CA LYS A 6 7.62 -11.82 -6.93
C LYS A 6 6.98 -11.67 -5.55
N ILE A 7 7.62 -12.22 -4.51
CA ILE A 7 7.15 -12.08 -3.11
C ILE A 7 7.18 -10.61 -2.69
N VAL A 8 8.28 -9.90 -2.91
CA VAL A 8 8.40 -8.47 -2.54
C VAL A 8 7.34 -7.65 -3.27
N LEU A 9 7.13 -7.91 -4.57
CA LEU A 9 6.08 -7.24 -5.33
C LEU A 9 4.68 -7.54 -4.76
N ALA A 10 4.39 -8.81 -4.46
CA ALA A 10 3.12 -9.21 -3.89
C ALA A 10 2.86 -8.55 -2.53
N LEU A 11 3.87 -8.50 -1.65
CA LEU A 11 3.78 -7.80 -0.36
C LEU A 11 3.54 -6.30 -0.54
N GLY A 12 4.21 -5.66 -1.50
CA GLY A 12 3.96 -4.25 -1.83
C GLY A 12 2.52 -4.01 -2.29
N ILE A 13 2.00 -4.86 -3.19
CA ILE A 13 0.62 -4.75 -3.68
C ILE A 13 -0.39 -4.96 -2.53
N LEU A 14 -0.20 -6.00 -1.71
CA LEU A 14 -1.06 -6.26 -0.56
C LEU A 14 -1.04 -5.11 0.45
N GLY A 15 0.12 -4.52 0.69
CA GLY A 15 0.25 -3.35 1.56
C GLY A 15 -0.44 -2.10 0.99
N ILE A 16 -0.40 -1.89 -0.33
CA ILE A 16 -1.16 -0.82 -0.99
C ILE A 16 -2.66 -1.06 -0.81
N LEU A 17 -3.14 -2.29 -1.07
CA LEU A 17 -4.57 -2.60 -0.90
C LEU A 17 -5.03 -2.37 0.55
N LEU A 18 -4.24 -2.81 1.52
CA LEU A 18 -4.50 -2.57 2.94
C LEU A 18 -4.53 -1.08 3.26
N GLY A 19 -3.52 -0.33 2.81
CA GLY A 19 -3.42 1.10 3.08
C GLY A 19 -4.56 1.90 2.43
N ILE A 20 -4.98 1.56 1.21
CA ILE A 20 -6.16 2.15 0.55
C ILE A 20 -7.41 1.85 1.37
N ALA A 21 -7.61 0.59 1.78
CA ALA A 21 -8.78 0.19 2.54
C ALA A 21 -8.86 0.96 3.88
N VAL A 22 -7.77 0.97 4.65
CA VAL A 22 -7.73 1.68 5.94
C VAL A 22 -7.97 3.17 5.76
N THR A 23 -7.20 3.82 4.87
CA THR A 23 -7.32 5.28 4.66
C THR A 23 -8.68 5.66 4.11
N GLY A 24 -9.18 4.92 3.12
CA GLY A 24 -10.45 5.19 2.45
C GLY A 24 -11.64 4.98 3.37
N ILE A 25 -11.67 3.87 4.12
CA ILE A 25 -12.73 3.61 5.10
C ILE A 25 -12.70 4.69 6.17
N SER A 26 -11.53 5.02 6.73
CA SER A 26 -11.43 6.06 7.75
C SER A 26 -11.84 7.45 7.27
N ALA A 27 -11.48 7.83 6.03
CA ALA A 27 -11.91 9.10 5.45
C ALA A 27 -13.41 9.16 5.16
N ILE A 28 -14.05 8.02 4.88
CA ILE A 28 -15.48 7.93 4.64
C ILE A 28 -16.29 7.92 5.94
N LEU A 29 -15.74 7.41 7.05
CA LEU A 29 -16.46 7.27 8.32
C LEU A 29 -17.21 8.53 8.79
N PRO A 30 -16.61 9.74 8.83
CA PRO A 30 -17.31 10.95 9.28
C PRO A 30 -18.54 11.28 8.42
N ILE A 31 -18.45 11.00 7.12
CA ILE A 31 -19.49 11.29 6.14
C ILE A 31 -20.59 10.21 6.20
N ALA A 32 -20.20 8.94 6.23
CA ALA A 32 -21.13 7.80 6.20
C ALA A 32 -21.87 7.59 7.52
N THR A 33 -21.43 8.23 8.61
CA THR A 33 -22.04 8.11 9.94
C THR A 33 -22.76 9.38 10.38
N ASP A 34 -23.07 10.29 9.46
CA ASP A 34 -23.74 11.57 9.73
C ASP A 34 -23.07 12.38 10.87
N GLY A 35 -21.73 12.38 10.90
CA GLY A 35 -20.95 13.10 11.90
C GLY A 35 -20.86 12.44 13.29
N ARG A 36 -21.32 11.19 13.45
CA ARG A 36 -21.12 10.43 14.70
C ARG A 36 -19.64 10.12 14.97
N THR A 37 -18.82 10.04 13.92
CA THR A 37 -17.36 10.01 14.01
C THR A 37 -16.80 11.36 13.62
N SER A 38 -15.98 11.96 14.48
CA SER A 38 -15.32 13.23 14.20
C SER A 38 -14.17 13.08 13.20
N TRP A 39 -13.78 14.18 12.54
CA TRP A 39 -12.60 14.18 11.66
C TRP A 39 -11.32 13.90 12.46
N GLU A 40 -11.18 14.43 13.68
CA GLU A 40 -10.07 14.08 14.58
C GLU A 40 -9.99 12.58 14.89
N GLU A 41 -11.12 11.91 15.15
CA GLU A 41 -11.13 10.46 15.35
C GLU A 41 -10.76 9.71 14.07
N ALA A 42 -11.29 10.12 12.92
CA ALA A 42 -10.97 9.51 11.64
C ALA A 42 -9.47 9.63 11.28
N MET A 43 -8.80 10.71 11.72
CA MET A 43 -7.36 10.89 11.50
C MET A 43 -6.52 9.74 12.07
N ILE A 44 -7.00 9.05 13.12
CA ILE A 44 -6.28 7.89 13.69
C ILE A 44 -6.13 6.75 12.70
N GLY A 45 -7.04 6.62 11.73
CA GLY A 45 -6.94 5.62 10.68
C GLY A 45 -6.34 6.18 9.40
N ILE A 46 -6.64 7.43 9.05
CA ILE A 46 -6.13 8.09 7.84
C ILE A 46 -4.60 8.20 7.89
N VAL A 47 -4.03 8.71 8.99
CA VAL A 47 -2.59 8.99 9.05
C VAL A 47 -1.75 7.72 8.99
N PRO A 48 -2.02 6.66 9.80
CA PRO A 48 -1.30 5.40 9.67
C PRO A 48 -1.57 4.69 8.35
N GLY A 49 -2.82 4.74 7.85
CA GLY A 49 -3.17 4.16 6.54
C GLY A 49 -2.38 4.79 5.40
N ALA A 50 -2.25 6.12 5.41
CA ALA A 50 -1.44 6.85 4.44
C ALA A 50 0.06 6.51 4.55
N ALA A 51 0.58 6.34 5.77
CA ALA A 51 1.95 5.89 5.98
C ALA A 51 2.18 4.48 5.39
N VAL A 52 1.26 3.55 5.63
CA VAL A 52 1.31 2.19 5.07
C VAL A 52 1.25 2.25 3.54
N LEU A 53 0.40 3.10 2.96
CA LEU A 53 0.32 3.31 1.51
C LEU A 53 1.66 3.72 0.91
N VAL A 54 2.28 4.75 1.47
CA VAL A 54 3.55 5.30 0.99
C VAL A 54 4.65 4.24 1.07
N LEU A 55 4.78 3.56 2.23
CA LEU A 55 5.79 2.51 2.41
C LEU A 55 5.58 1.35 1.44
N SER A 56 4.33 0.90 1.28
CA SER A 56 3.99 -0.22 0.42
C SER A 56 4.19 0.10 -1.06
N PHE A 57 3.97 1.35 -1.46
CA PHE A 57 4.29 1.82 -2.80
C PHE A 57 5.78 1.67 -3.12
N PHE A 58 6.67 2.09 -2.22
CA PHE A 58 8.11 1.91 -2.41
C PHE A 58 8.49 0.43 -2.48
N VAL A 59 7.91 -0.43 -1.64
CA VAL A 59 8.14 -1.89 -1.68
C VAL A 59 7.71 -2.47 -3.03
N ALA A 60 6.54 -2.07 -3.55
CA ALA A 60 6.07 -2.51 -4.85
C ALA A 60 7.02 -2.07 -5.98
N VAL A 61 7.47 -0.81 -5.96
CA VAL A 61 8.43 -0.28 -6.94
C VAL A 61 9.75 -1.06 -6.88
N ILE A 62 10.29 -1.33 -5.69
CA ILE A 62 11.51 -2.14 -5.51
C ILE A 62 11.29 -3.54 -6.11
N GLY A 63 10.15 -4.17 -5.83
CA GLY A 63 9.78 -5.46 -6.41
C GLY A 63 9.80 -5.45 -7.95
N ILE A 64 9.20 -4.41 -8.57
CA ILE A 64 9.21 -4.23 -10.02
C ILE A 64 10.63 -4.06 -10.56
N VAL A 65 11.44 -3.18 -9.96
CA VAL A 65 12.81 -2.90 -10.39
C VAL A 65 13.67 -4.18 -10.35
N VAL A 66 13.60 -4.94 -9.24
CA VAL A 66 14.32 -6.21 -9.09
C VAL A 66 13.90 -7.21 -10.16
N ILE A 67 12.59 -7.32 -10.45
CA ILE A 67 12.08 -8.20 -11.51
C ILE A 67 12.63 -7.74 -12.88
N PHE A 68 12.62 -6.44 -13.17
CA PHE A 68 13.04 -5.91 -14.46
C PHE A 68 14.54 -6.15 -14.71
N ILE A 69 15.39 -5.86 -13.72
CA ILE A 69 16.84 -6.11 -13.79
C ILE A 69 17.11 -7.62 -13.97
N ALA A 70 16.43 -8.47 -13.21
CA ALA A 70 16.60 -9.92 -13.32
C ALA A 70 16.14 -10.50 -14.67
N ARG A 71 15.16 -9.88 -15.34
CA ARG A 71 14.74 -10.26 -16.70
C ARG A 71 15.78 -9.85 -17.73
N LYS A 72 16.33 -8.63 -17.62
CA LYS A 72 17.38 -8.12 -18.51
C LYS A 72 18.62 -9.03 -18.49
N ASN A 73 19.10 -9.41 -17.31
CA ASN A 73 20.29 -10.27 -17.15
C ASN A 73 20.11 -11.71 -17.62
N LYS A 74 18.88 -12.17 -17.87
CA LYS A 74 18.59 -13.50 -18.43
C LYS A 74 18.43 -13.49 -19.95
N ALA A 75 18.22 -12.32 -20.54
CA ALA A 75 18.05 -12.14 -21.98
C ALA A 75 19.37 -11.82 -22.70
N GLN A 76 20.41 -11.48 -21.93
CA GLN A 76 21.81 -11.46 -22.36
C GLN A 76 22.46 -12.79 -21.99
#